data_AF-A0AAI9PFF0-F1
#
_entry.id   AF-A0AAI9PFF0-F1
#
_cell.length_a   1.000
_cell.length_b   1.000
_cell.length_c   1.000
_cell.angle_alpha   90.00
_cell.angle_beta   90.00
_cell.angle_gamma   90.00
#
_symmetry.space_group_name_H-M   'P 1'
#
loop_
_entity.id
_entity.type
_entity.pdbx_description
1 polymer ?
#
loop_
_entity_poly.entity_id
_entity_poly.type
_entity_poly.pdbx_seq_one_letter_code
_entity_poly.pdbx_strand_id
1 'polypeptide(L)' 'MKTIEYHGTTICILDDSDMLTDCPINSYAVIEDSGFYVAVRVGETDAPAIHIDPVPTLEDALDVIAGRLSFFA' A
#
# COMPACT_ATOMS: atom_id res chain seq x y z
N MET A 1 -2.64 3.35 12.36
CA MET A 1 -1.98 2.47 11.38
C MET A 1 -2.51 1.07 11.58
N LYS A 2 -2.91 0.40 10.50
CA LYS A 2 -3.37 -1.01 10.55
C LYS A 2 -2.56 -1.86 9.60
N THR A 3 -1.83 -2.83 10.11
CA THR A 3 -1.01 -3.70 9.27
C THR A 3 -1.74 -5.01 8.99
N ILE A 4 -1.80 -5.42 7.73
CA ILE A 4 -2.34 -6.70 7.31
C ILE A 4 -1.26 -7.48 6.58
N GLU A 5 -1.33 -8.81 6.66
CA GLU A 5 -0.46 -9.69 5.90
C GLU A 5 -1.26 -10.25 4.73
N TYR A 6 -0.82 -9.97 3.50
CA TYR A 6 -1.52 -10.32 2.28
C TYR A 6 -0.54 -11.00 1.33
N HIS A 7 -0.79 -12.25 0.96
CA HIS A 7 0.09 -13.05 0.08
C HIS A 7 1.57 -13.11 0.54
N GLY A 8 1.81 -13.16 1.86
CA GLY A 8 3.17 -13.17 2.42
C GLY A 8 3.89 -11.82 2.35
N THR A 9 3.18 -10.76 1.98
CA THR A 9 3.65 -9.37 1.99
C THR A 9 2.93 -8.59 3.09
N THR A 10 3.70 -7.79 3.82
CA THR A 10 3.16 -6.87 4.82
C THR A 10 2.62 -5.61 4.13
N ILE A 11 1.35 -5.29 4.41
CA ILE A 11 0.67 -4.11 3.88
C ILE A 11 0.21 -3.26 5.06
N CYS A 12 0.71 -2.03 5.12
CA CYS A 12 0.26 -1.03 6.06
C CYS A 12 -0.92 -0.25 5.49
N ILE A 13 -2.00 -0.13 6.23
CA ILE A 13 -3.09 0.78 5.93
C ILE A 13 -2.88 2.01 6.81
N LEU A 14 -2.63 3.14 6.16
CA LEU A 14 -2.45 4.44 6.77
C LEU A 14 -3.74 5.22 6.58
N ASP A 15 -4.24 5.74 7.68
CA ASP A 15 -5.32 6.73 7.68
C ASP A 15 -4.72 8.14 7.50
N ASP A 16 -5.56 9.17 7.35
CA ASP A 16 -5.14 10.56 7.10
C ASP A 16 -4.16 11.10 8.17
N SER A 17 -4.18 10.49 9.36
CA SER A 17 -3.33 10.84 10.50
C SER A 17 -2.06 9.98 10.66
N ASP A 18 -1.88 8.91 9.87
CA ASP A 18 -0.78 7.96 10.03
C ASP A 18 0.42 8.27 9.12
N MET A 19 1.64 8.11 9.66
CA MET A 19 2.87 8.36 8.91
C MET A 19 3.46 7.07 8.31
N LEU A 20 3.88 7.15 7.05
CA LEU A 20 4.56 6.08 6.28
C LEU A 20 5.84 5.54 6.96
N THR A 21 6.41 6.28 7.91
CA THR A 21 7.66 5.96 8.60
C THR A 21 7.59 4.77 9.54
N ASP A 22 6.39 4.38 10.00
CA ASP A 22 6.21 3.20 10.88
C ASP A 22 6.16 1.88 10.09
N CYS A 23 6.17 1.94 8.76
CA CYS A 23 6.11 0.74 7.93
C CYS A 23 7.49 0.14 7.66
N PRO A 24 7.60 -1.20 7.65
CA PRO A 24 8.85 -1.86 7.31
C PRO A 24 9.26 -1.52 5.87
N ILE A 25 10.54 -1.26 5.66
CA ILE A 25 11.13 -1.10 4.33
C ILE A 25 10.83 -2.36 3.49
N ASN A 26 10.55 -2.18 2.19
CA ASN A 26 10.03 -3.20 1.26
C ASN A 26 8.61 -3.68 1.52
N SER A 27 7.88 -3.06 2.46
CA SER A 27 6.44 -3.29 2.61
C SER A 27 5.65 -2.41 1.66
N TYR A 28 4.36 -2.68 1.60
CA TYR A 28 3.40 -1.86 0.88
C TYR A 28 2.61 -1.03 1.86
N ALA A 29 2.21 0.16 1.44
CA ALA A 29 1.40 1.06 2.21
C ALA A 29 0.18 1.45 1.38
N VAL A 30 -1.00 1.47 1.99
CA VAL A 30 -2.24 1.92 1.38
C VAL A 30 -2.66 3.15 2.16
N ILE A 31 -2.77 4.28 1.46
CA ILE A 31 -3.18 5.56 2.03
C ILE A 31 -4.63 5.79 1.60
N GLU A 32 -5.51 6.02 2.56
CA GLU A 32 -6.86 6.51 2.26
C GLU A 32 -6.80 8.04 2.11
N ASP A 33 -7.12 8.55 0.91
CA ASP A 33 -7.25 9.97 0.62
C ASP A 33 -8.65 10.24 0.07
N SER A 34 -9.46 11.00 0.82
CA SER A 34 -10.78 11.48 0.39
C SER A 34 -11.73 10.40 -0.15
N GLY A 35 -11.69 9.19 0.41
CA GLY A 35 -12.52 8.04 -0.01
C GLY A 35 -11.95 7.21 -1.17
N PHE A 36 -10.71 7.48 -1.55
CA PHE A 36 -9.93 6.65 -2.45
C PHE A 36 -8.75 6.02 -1.72
N TYR A 37 -8.31 4.86 -2.20
CA TYR A 37 -7.16 4.17 -1.68
C TYR A 37 -6.00 4.24 -2.68
N VAL A 38 -4.82 4.61 -2.19
CA VAL A 38 -3.60 4.69 -3.00
C VAL A 38 -2.55 3.75 -2.44
N ALA A 39 -2.15 2.77 -3.24
CA ALA A 39 -1.08 1.83 -2.90
C ALA A 39 0.30 2.43 -3.27
N VAL A 40 1.16 2.55 -2.27
CA VAL A 40 2.55 3.01 -2.38
C VAL A 40 3.50 1.92 -1.88
N ARG A 41 4.72 1.88 -2.42
CA ARG A 41 5.76 0.97 -1.94
C ARG A 41 6.61 1.71 -0.94
N VAL A 42 6.80 1.17 0.25
CA VAL A 42 7.67 1.77 1.27
C VAL A 42 9.12 1.46 0.92
N GLY A 43 9.83 2.46 0.37
CA GLY A 43 11.27 2.41 0.15
C GLY A 43 12.06 3.01 1.32
N GLU A 44 13.38 2.86 1.31
CA GLU A 44 14.29 3.43 2.32
C GLU A 44 14.29 4.96 2.37
N THR A 45 13.98 5.62 1.25
CA THR A 45 14.14 7.07 1.09
C THR A 45 12.97 7.73 0.35
N ASP A 46 12.19 6.94 -0.38
CA ASP A 46 11.06 7.40 -1.18
C ASP A 46 9.96 6.35 -1.13
N ALA A 47 8.71 6.79 -1.13
CA ALA A 47 7.53 5.92 -1.17
C ALA A 47 6.81 6.08 -2.51
N PRO A 48 7.39 5.58 -3.62
CA PRO A 48 6.79 5.77 -4.93
C PRO A 48 5.43 5.06 -4.97
N ALA A 49 4.43 5.79 -5.45
CA ALA A 49 3.12 5.23 -5.71
C ALA A 49 3.24 4.09 -6.72
N ILE A 50 2.74 2.93 -6.34
CA ILE A 50 2.73 1.75 -7.21
C ILE A 50 1.63 1.93 -8.24
N HIS A 51 0.56 2.62 -7.86
CA HIS A 51 -0.58 2.88 -8.72
C HIS A 51 -0.88 4.38 -8.77
N ILE A 52 -1.13 4.90 -9.97
CA ILE A 52 -1.52 6.29 -10.21
C ILE A 52 -3.04 6.48 -10.27
N ASP A 53 -3.79 5.39 -10.44
CA ASP A 53 -5.25 5.44 -10.44
C ASP A 53 -5.76 5.23 -9.00
N PRO A 54 -6.49 6.19 -8.44
CA PRO A 54 -7.09 6.04 -7.13
C PRO A 54 -8.22 5.01 -7.21
N VAL A 55 -8.18 3.98 -6.36
CA VAL A 55 -9.21 2.93 -6.36
C VAL A 55 -10.27 3.20 -5.29
N PRO A 56 -11.54 2.84 -5.52
CA PRO A 56 -12.63 3.17 -4.61
C PRO A 56 -12.70 2.27 -3.36
N THR A 57 -11.99 1.13 -3.35
CA THR A 57 -12.02 0.19 -2.22
C THR A 57 -10.62 -0.32 -1.88
N LEU A 58 -10.44 -0.65 -0.59
CA LEU A 58 -9.22 -1.27 -0.10
C LEU A 58 -8.93 -2.61 -0.81
N GLU A 59 -9.95 -3.42 -1.08
CA GLU A 59 -9.79 -4.70 -1.77
C GLU A 59 -9.19 -4.54 -3.17
N ASP A 60 -9.62 -3.53 -3.91
CA ASP A 60 -9.07 -3.21 -5.24
C ASP A 60 -7.60 -2.75 -5.11
N ALA A 61 -7.27 -1.99 -4.07
CA ALA A 61 -5.88 -1.58 -3.81
C ALA A 61 -4.99 -2.78 -3.48
N LEU A 62 -5.52 -3.74 -2.72
CA LEU A 62 -4.85 -5.00 -2.41
C LEU A 62 -4.68 -5.87 -3.66
N ASP A 63 -5.67 -5.92 -4.55
CA ASP A 63 -5.59 -6.64 -5.81
C ASP A 63 -4.51 -6.05 -6.74
N VAL A 64 -4.40 -4.72 -6.81
CA VAL A 64 -3.32 -4.04 -7.54
C VAL A 64 -1.94 -4.41 -6.97
N ILE A 65 -1.81 -4.48 -5.63
CA ILE A 65 -0.59 -4.91 -4.96
C ILE A 65 -0.28 -6.38 -5.28
N ALA A 66 -1.27 -7.27 -5.20
CA ALA A 66 -1.12 -8.69 -5.53
C ALA A 66 -0.82 -8.93 -7.00
N GLY A 67 -1.42 -8.18 -7.91
CA GLY A 67 -1.11 -8.20 -9.34
C GLY A 67 0.34 -7.81 -9.58
N ARG A 68 0.85 -6.79 -8.85
CA ARG A 68 2.26 -6.40 -8.89
C ARG A 68 3.18 -7.51 -8.35
N LEU A 69 2.84 -8.11 -7.22
CA LEU A 69 3.60 -9.20 -6.59
C LEU A 69 3.64 -10.45 -7.48
N SER A 70 2.53 -10.77 -8.16
CA SER A 70 2.42 -11.90 -9.08
C SER A 70 3.27 -11.71 -10.35
N PHE A 71 3.56 -10.46 -10.75
CA PHE A 71 4.44 -10.16 -11.87
C PHE A 71 5.93 -10.38 -11.57
N PHE A 72 6.31 -10.54 -10.30
CA PHE A 72 7.70 -10.79 -9.88
C PHE A 72 7.98 -12.26 -9.50
N ALA A 73 7.08 -13.20 -9.84
CA ALA A 73 7.25 -14.64 -9.63
C ALA A 73 8.00 -15.34 -10.78
#